data_AF-A0A915JEE7-F1
#
_entry.id   AF-A0A915JEE7-F1
#
_cell.length_a   1.000
_cell.length_b   1.000
_cell.length_c   1.000
_cell.angle_alpha   90.00
_cell.angle_beta   90.00
_cell.angle_gamma   90.00
#
_symmetry.space_group_name_H-M   'P 1'
#
loop_
_entity.id
_entity.type
_entity.pdbx_description
1 polymer ?
#
loop_
_entity_poly.entity_id
_entity_poly.type
_entity_poly.pdbx_seq_one_letter_code
_entity_poly.pdbx_strand_id
1 'polypeptide(L)'
;MNPFYQPNENGKAMCIRPDVMEYDEVVEFPEYARVPVLYLGLRNLIVALWNLNPTRWLTPEYCMQHLVCRGMVRILCSKELMRILTFLNRKGIVNYGVLRQPSYSLLGYDLKKMKVIVVGAGISGLAAARQLENFGAQVTVLEARSRIGGRVCDDFMLGVVVGRGAQLVTGSKVRYRKLGEECPLVAAPNGLIVPIKTDKRVDFHFNAMLDAVEDWRRSSKNDESLHEYSCGASLTDVSSLHWDQNEQFAQFAGEHALMIDGCSTVIDRLAEGLDVRTEFEVNKIDYSGSQIKVFGKSGKPLFCNKVLVTLPLAVLQWQAVEFVPQLPDEKLKSIKALGAGIIEKIALRFPTKFWHKINGADYFGNVPDSVDMKNLFTIFYDFSAKDPITNENSYVLMSYLSGKCAKLVRTKSDEEIIELAMRCLRRLFPEEEVPDPENYFVTHWWEDPCSGMSYSYVKVGSSGEDYDVLARELEDKLYFAGEATNRHFPQTITGAYLSGLREASKIATKD
;
A
#
# COMPACT_ATOMS: atom_id res chain seq x y z
N MET A 1 9.72 -15.40 7.93
CA MET A 1 10.15 -14.32 7.04
C MET A 1 11.42 -14.81 6.40
N ASN A 2 11.56 -14.61 5.09
CA ASN A 2 12.70 -15.09 4.31
C ASN A 2 13.49 -13.85 3.88
N PRO A 3 14.35 -13.28 4.75
CA PRO A 3 15.02 -12.03 4.45
C PRO A 3 16.20 -12.20 3.48
N PHE A 4 16.66 -13.44 3.25
CA PHE A 4 17.83 -13.73 2.41
C PHE A 4 17.43 -14.50 1.16
N TYR A 5 17.97 -14.06 0.02
CA TYR A 5 17.91 -14.83 -1.21
C TYR A 5 18.57 -16.19 -1.07
N GLN A 6 17.94 -17.22 -1.62
CA GLN A 6 18.56 -18.52 -1.85
C GLN A 6 19.34 -18.51 -3.17
N PRO A 7 20.39 -19.36 -3.32
CA PRO A 7 21.08 -19.53 -4.59
C PRO A 7 20.10 -19.89 -5.72
N ASN A 8 20.21 -19.18 -6.85
CA ASN A 8 19.35 -19.35 -8.03
C ASN A 8 17.85 -19.06 -7.79
N GLU A 9 17.51 -18.32 -6.74
CA GLU A 9 16.13 -17.88 -6.51
C GLU A 9 15.78 -16.66 -7.37
N ASN A 10 14.55 -16.64 -7.89
CA ASN A 10 14.02 -15.45 -8.57
C ASN A 10 13.91 -14.26 -7.61
N GLY A 11 13.97 -13.05 -8.17
CA GLY A 11 13.81 -11.81 -7.42
C GLY A 11 12.54 -11.77 -6.59
N LYS A 12 12.64 -11.45 -5.30
CA LYS A 12 11.52 -11.28 -4.37
C LYS A 12 11.72 -9.99 -3.56
N ALA A 13 10.64 -9.24 -3.38
CA ALA A 13 10.66 -8.00 -2.61
C ALA A 13 11.22 -8.22 -1.19
N MET A 14 11.88 -7.19 -0.66
CA MET A 14 12.39 -7.17 0.72
C MET A 14 13.37 -8.31 1.08
N CYS A 15 14.02 -8.89 0.06
CA CYS A 15 15.12 -9.85 0.23
C CYS A 15 16.46 -9.17 -0.05
N ILE A 16 17.48 -9.52 0.73
CA ILE A 16 18.85 -9.04 0.56
C ILE A 16 19.78 -10.22 0.25
N ARG A 17 20.82 -10.00 -0.54
CA ARG A 17 21.80 -11.06 -0.83
C ARG A 17 22.70 -11.30 0.39
N PRO A 18 22.84 -12.54 0.90
CA PRO A 18 23.64 -12.78 2.10
C PRO A 18 25.16 -12.60 1.87
N ASP A 19 25.61 -12.63 0.61
CA ASP A 19 27.00 -12.68 0.18
C ASP A 19 27.44 -11.42 -0.61
N VAL A 20 26.53 -10.47 -0.83
CA VAL A 20 26.80 -9.22 -1.57
C VAL A 20 26.22 -8.03 -0.83
N MET A 21 26.97 -6.93 -0.80
CA MET A 21 26.49 -5.67 -0.25
C MET A 21 25.51 -4.99 -1.24
N GLU A 22 24.41 -4.47 -0.71
CA GLU A 22 23.47 -3.65 -1.48
C GLU A 22 24.07 -2.26 -1.75
N TYR A 23 23.54 -1.53 -2.73
CA TYR A 23 24.09 -0.23 -3.14
C TYR A 23 24.24 0.76 -1.96
N ASP A 24 23.18 0.93 -1.17
CA ASP A 24 23.19 1.80 0.01
C ASP A 24 24.17 1.34 1.09
N GLU A 25 24.41 0.03 1.20
CA GLU A 25 25.41 -0.53 2.11
C GLU A 25 26.83 -0.15 1.64
N VAL A 26 27.09 -0.20 0.33
CA VAL A 26 28.38 0.21 -0.26
C VAL A 26 28.63 1.70 -0.11
N VAL A 27 27.59 2.53 -0.27
CA VAL A 27 27.69 3.99 -0.11
C VAL A 27 27.96 4.37 1.35
N GLU A 28 27.29 3.75 2.32
CA GLU A 28 27.50 4.06 3.75
C GLU A 28 28.81 3.48 4.28
N PHE A 29 29.24 2.32 3.78
CA PHE A 29 30.43 1.61 4.25
C PHE A 29 31.41 1.30 3.11
N PRO A 30 31.98 2.32 2.45
CA PRO A 30 32.88 2.14 1.32
C PRO A 30 34.16 1.34 1.68
N GLU A 31 34.55 1.34 2.96
CA GLU A 31 35.68 0.55 3.47
C GLU A 31 35.51 -0.96 3.30
N TYR A 32 34.27 -1.45 3.20
CA TYR A 32 33.96 -2.88 3.02
C TYR A 32 33.70 -3.27 1.57
N ALA A 33 33.63 -2.32 0.63
CA ALA A 33 33.29 -2.58 -0.76
C ALA A 33 34.22 -3.60 -1.44
N ARG A 34 35.51 -3.63 -1.05
CA ARG A 34 36.49 -4.58 -1.59
C ARG A 34 36.52 -5.92 -0.84
N VAL A 35 36.32 -5.91 0.47
CA VAL A 35 36.37 -7.11 1.33
C VAL A 35 35.19 -7.07 2.30
N PRO A 36 34.00 -7.54 1.88
CA PRO A 36 32.76 -7.33 2.62
C PRO A 36 32.50 -8.36 3.72
N VAL A 37 33.41 -9.32 3.94
CA VAL A 37 33.19 -10.50 4.79
C VAL A 37 32.76 -10.15 6.21
N LEU A 38 33.43 -9.18 6.84
CA LEU A 38 33.09 -8.74 8.20
C LEU A 38 31.72 -8.07 8.24
N TYR A 39 31.46 -7.16 7.30
CA TYR A 39 30.19 -6.46 7.17
C TYR A 39 29.03 -7.43 6.98
N LEU A 40 29.13 -8.32 5.99
CA LEU A 40 28.09 -9.30 5.66
C LEU A 40 27.81 -10.24 6.83
N GLY A 41 28.86 -10.70 7.53
CA GLY A 41 28.69 -11.53 8.73
C GLY A 41 27.87 -10.84 9.83
N LEU A 42 28.16 -9.56 10.09
CA LEU A 42 27.43 -8.77 11.10
C LEU A 42 26.02 -8.38 10.64
N ARG A 43 25.87 -7.93 9.40
CA ARG A 43 24.59 -7.57 8.81
C ARG A 43 23.64 -8.77 8.80
N ASN A 44 24.11 -9.94 8.36
CA ASN A 44 23.31 -11.15 8.33
C ASN A 44 22.89 -11.60 9.74
N LEU A 45 23.78 -11.49 10.72
CA LEU A 45 23.45 -11.77 12.12
C LEU A 45 22.33 -10.85 12.61
N ILE A 46 22.46 -9.53 12.42
CA ILE A 46 21.46 -8.55 12.86
C ILE A 46 20.09 -8.81 12.22
N VAL A 47 20.07 -9.00 10.89
CA VAL A 47 18.85 -9.26 10.14
C VAL A 47 18.21 -10.58 10.57
N ALA A 48 18.99 -11.63 10.82
CA ALA A 48 18.49 -12.90 11.33
C ALA A 48 17.87 -12.75 12.73
N LEU A 49 18.55 -12.07 13.65
CA LEU A 49 18.05 -11.84 15.02
C LEU A 49 16.72 -11.06 15.03
N TRP A 50 16.59 -10.03 14.19
CA TRP A 50 15.33 -9.31 14.00
C TRP A 50 14.22 -10.23 13.49
N ASN A 51 14.50 -11.03 12.47
CA ASN A 51 13.50 -11.91 11.85
C ASN A 51 13.06 -13.07 12.76
N LEU A 52 13.89 -13.47 13.73
CA LEU A 52 13.52 -14.43 14.78
C LEU A 52 12.46 -13.87 15.74
N ASN A 53 12.52 -12.57 16.06
CA ASN A 53 11.54 -11.95 16.94
C ASN A 53 11.27 -10.46 16.60
N PRO A 54 10.46 -10.18 15.56
CA PRO A 54 10.17 -8.81 15.11
C PRO A 54 9.19 -8.06 16.02
N THR A 55 8.77 -8.67 17.13
CA THR A 55 7.89 -8.03 18.12
C THR A 55 8.66 -7.37 19.26
N ARG A 56 10.00 -7.48 19.26
CA ARG A 56 10.88 -6.89 20.25
C ARG A 56 11.89 -5.97 19.60
N TRP A 57 12.15 -4.85 20.25
CA TRP A 57 13.20 -3.93 19.82
C TRP A 57 14.57 -4.59 19.90
N LEU A 58 15.30 -4.61 18.80
CA LEU A 58 16.63 -5.19 18.69
C LEU A 58 17.68 -4.17 19.19
N THR A 59 18.43 -4.54 20.22
CA THR A 59 19.45 -3.69 20.84
C THR A 59 20.87 -4.15 20.53
N PRO A 60 21.88 -3.26 20.60
CA PRO A 60 23.28 -3.64 20.47
C PRO A 60 23.68 -4.74 21.46
N GLU A 61 23.20 -4.68 22.71
CA GLU A 61 23.53 -5.63 23.77
C GLU A 61 23.07 -7.03 23.41
N TYR A 62 21.84 -7.16 22.91
CA TYR A 62 21.30 -8.44 22.47
C TYR A 62 22.08 -9.00 21.27
N CYS A 63 22.42 -8.17 20.29
CA CYS A 63 23.23 -8.59 19.15
C CYS A 63 24.65 -9.01 19.59
N MET A 64 25.27 -8.30 20.53
CA MET A 64 26.61 -8.61 21.06
C MET A 64 26.67 -9.95 21.80
N GLN A 65 25.58 -10.37 22.46
CA GLN A 65 25.48 -11.69 23.09
C GLN A 65 25.57 -12.84 22.08
N HIS A 66 25.17 -12.60 20.84
CA HIS A 66 25.20 -13.58 19.75
C HIS A 66 26.45 -13.45 18.87
N LEU A 67 27.30 -12.46 19.12
CA LEU A 67 28.57 -12.28 18.42
C LEU A 67 29.67 -13.18 19.02
N VAL A 68 29.87 -14.35 18.41
CA VAL A 68 30.87 -15.34 18.83
C VAL A 68 32.02 -15.38 17.81
N CYS A 69 33.17 -14.81 18.17
CA CYS A 69 34.41 -14.94 17.43
C CYS A 69 35.63 -14.88 18.38
N ARG A 70 36.73 -15.52 18.00
CA ARG A 70 37.95 -15.61 18.83
C ARG A 70 38.89 -14.43 18.56
N GLY A 71 39.64 -14.02 19.57
CA GLY A 71 40.72 -13.04 19.45
C GLY A 71 40.25 -11.58 19.45
N MET A 72 41.20 -10.65 19.25
CA MET A 72 40.96 -9.21 19.35
C MET A 72 39.99 -8.66 18.29
N VAL A 73 39.78 -9.39 17.18
CA VAL A 73 38.80 -9.02 16.14
C VAL A 73 37.39 -8.86 16.70
N ARG A 74 37.04 -9.55 17.80
CA ARG A 74 35.75 -9.39 18.47
C ARG A 74 35.49 -7.95 18.93
N ILE A 75 36.54 -7.23 19.34
CA ILE A 75 36.44 -5.83 19.75
C ILE A 75 36.06 -4.95 18.56
N LEU A 76 36.69 -5.19 17.39
CA LEU A 76 36.34 -4.50 16.15
C LEU A 76 34.91 -4.82 15.73
N CYS A 77 34.54 -6.10 15.68
CA CYS A 77 33.19 -6.54 15.33
C CYS A 77 32.13 -5.91 16.24
N SER A 78 32.41 -5.75 17.53
CA SER A 78 31.49 -5.08 18.47
C SER A 78 31.25 -3.62 18.14
N LYS A 79 32.29 -2.87 17.72
CA LYS A 79 32.15 -1.47 17.30
C LYS A 79 31.37 -1.35 15.99
N GLU A 80 31.71 -2.20 15.03
CA GLU A 80 31.09 -2.21 13.70
C GLU A 80 29.63 -2.67 13.76
N LEU A 81 29.30 -3.62 14.64
CA LEU A 81 27.94 -4.07 14.88
C LEU A 81 27.02 -2.90 15.26
N MET A 82 27.49 -1.96 16.08
CA MET A 82 26.70 -0.78 16.44
C MET A 82 26.43 0.11 15.22
N ARG A 83 27.46 0.41 14.41
CA ARG A 83 27.31 1.22 13.18
C ARG A 83 26.32 0.58 12.20
N ILE A 84 26.46 -0.73 11.97
CA ILE A 84 25.61 -1.50 11.07
C ILE A 84 24.18 -1.57 11.61
N LEU A 85 23.98 -1.84 12.91
CA LEU A 85 22.65 -1.85 13.52
C LEU A 85 21.97 -0.48 13.40
N THR A 86 22.69 0.62 13.67
CA THR A 86 22.18 1.99 13.50
C THR A 86 21.78 2.25 12.04
N PHE A 87 22.59 1.85 11.07
CA PHE A 87 22.26 1.96 9.64
C PHE A 87 21.01 1.16 9.26
N LEU A 88 20.92 -0.11 9.64
CA LEU A 88 19.77 -0.97 9.33
C LEU A 88 18.49 -0.48 10.02
N ASN A 89 18.60 0.05 11.23
CA ASN A 89 17.51 0.71 11.95
C ASN A 89 17.03 1.96 11.20
N ARG A 90 17.96 2.85 10.80
CA ARG A 90 17.64 4.08 10.06
C ARG A 90 16.97 3.77 8.71
N LYS A 91 17.45 2.76 8.00
CA LYS A 91 16.91 2.31 6.70
C LYS A 91 15.60 1.52 6.80
N GLY A 92 15.09 1.27 8.01
CA GLY A 92 13.85 0.52 8.21
C GLY A 92 13.95 -0.97 7.86
N ILE A 93 15.15 -1.56 7.94
CA ILE A 93 15.39 -3.00 7.70
C ILE A 93 15.16 -3.81 8.99
N VAL A 94 15.40 -3.21 10.15
CA VAL A 94 15.11 -3.76 11.48
C VAL A 94 14.44 -2.69 12.35
N ASN A 95 13.84 -3.07 13.47
CA ASN A 95 13.20 -2.15 14.42
C ASN A 95 12.08 -1.28 13.81
N TYR A 96 11.46 -1.78 12.74
CA TYR A 96 10.34 -1.13 12.08
C TYR A 96 9.00 -1.73 12.53
N GLY A 97 7.92 -1.32 11.89
CA GLY A 97 6.57 -1.81 12.16
C GLY A 97 5.86 -0.96 13.21
N VAL A 98 5.06 -1.63 14.02
CA VAL A 98 4.25 -1.05 15.10
C VAL A 98 5.03 -0.93 16.43
N LEU A 99 6.34 -1.23 16.41
CA LEU A 99 7.16 -1.14 17.61
C LEU A 99 7.32 0.30 18.07
N ARG A 100 7.38 0.47 19.38
CA ARG A 100 7.84 1.72 20.01
C ARG A 100 9.23 1.54 20.55
N GLN A 101 10.03 2.59 20.40
CA GLN A 101 11.37 2.62 20.95
C GLN A 101 11.36 2.58 22.49
N PRO A 102 12.37 1.95 23.12
CA PRO A 102 12.73 2.21 24.52
C PRO A 102 13.24 3.66 24.75
N SER A 103 13.66 4.02 25.96
CA SER A 103 13.94 5.41 26.37
C SER A 103 15.12 6.13 25.68
N TYR A 104 15.77 5.54 24.67
CA TYR A 104 16.96 6.09 24.00
C TYR A 104 16.98 5.79 22.49
N SER A 105 17.53 6.72 21.71
CA SER A 105 17.70 6.56 20.26
C SER A 105 18.90 5.68 19.91
N LEU A 106 18.73 4.78 18.93
CA LEU A 106 19.86 4.07 18.30
C LEU A 106 20.64 4.96 17.32
N LEU A 107 20.06 6.08 16.91
CA LEU A 107 20.82 7.08 16.15
C LEU A 107 21.82 7.72 17.12
N GLY A 108 23.11 7.67 16.78
CA GLY A 108 24.19 8.22 17.60
C GLY A 108 24.22 9.76 17.69
N TYR A 109 23.11 10.43 17.36
CA TYR A 109 22.92 11.87 17.36
C TYR A 109 21.51 12.22 17.82
N ASP A 110 21.36 13.40 18.41
CA ASP A 110 20.12 13.84 19.03
C ASP A 110 19.18 14.51 18.01
N LEU A 111 18.05 13.85 17.72
CA LEU A 111 16.98 14.40 16.90
C LEU A 111 15.90 15.12 17.71
N LYS A 112 16.01 15.23 19.04
CA LYS A 112 14.97 15.85 19.90
C LYS A 112 14.62 17.29 19.53
N LYS A 113 15.51 18.01 18.87
CA LYS A 113 15.26 19.39 18.41
C LYS A 113 14.68 19.46 17.00
N MET A 114 14.69 18.36 16.25
CA MET A 114 14.14 18.28 14.90
C MET A 114 12.62 18.14 14.98
N LYS A 115 11.91 19.20 14.59
CA LYS A 115 10.46 19.23 14.46
C LYS A 115 10.07 18.84 13.05
N VAL A 116 9.29 17.78 12.91
CA VAL A 116 8.76 17.30 11.65
C VAL A 116 7.24 17.38 11.67
N ILE A 117 6.66 18.01 10.66
CA ILE A 117 5.22 17.94 10.41
C ILE A 117 4.95 16.92 9.32
N VAL A 118 4.04 15.98 9.58
CA VAL A 118 3.55 15.02 8.59
C VAL A 118 2.14 15.41 8.19
N VAL A 119 1.89 15.59 6.90
CA VAL A 119 0.57 15.96 6.36
C VAL A 119 -0.11 14.70 5.82
N GLY A 120 -1.19 14.28 6.49
CA GLY A 120 -1.95 13.06 6.25
C GLY A 120 -1.62 11.95 7.26
N ALA A 121 -2.65 11.38 7.89
CA ALA A 121 -2.57 10.24 8.80
C ALA A 121 -3.03 8.92 8.15
N GLY A 122 -2.78 8.77 6.84
CA GLY A 122 -2.81 7.46 6.19
C GLY A 122 -1.61 6.60 6.60
N ILE A 123 -1.56 5.34 6.14
CA ILE A 123 -0.49 4.41 6.55
C ILE A 123 0.93 4.94 6.25
N SER A 124 1.11 5.69 5.15
CA SER A 124 2.39 6.29 4.80
C SER A 124 2.86 7.32 5.82
N GLY A 125 1.99 8.27 6.16
CA GLY A 125 2.29 9.31 7.16
C GLY A 125 2.50 8.71 8.55
N LEU A 126 1.67 7.75 8.95
CA LEU A 126 1.81 7.07 10.25
C LEU A 126 3.07 6.20 10.33
N ALA A 127 3.46 5.53 9.25
CA ALA A 127 4.71 4.78 9.20
C ALA A 127 5.93 5.69 9.38
N ALA A 128 5.96 6.82 8.65
CA ALA A 128 7.02 7.80 8.78
C ALA A 128 7.05 8.42 10.18
N ALA A 129 5.89 8.82 10.70
CA ALA A 129 5.77 9.45 12.01
C ALA A 129 6.22 8.51 13.13
N ARG A 130 5.80 7.23 13.08
CA ARG A 130 6.26 6.20 14.02
C ARG A 130 7.78 6.04 13.98
N GLN A 131 8.36 5.93 12.79
CA GLN A 131 9.82 5.79 12.66
C GLN A 131 10.58 7.01 13.16
N LEU A 132 10.14 8.21 12.79
CA LEU A 132 10.80 9.46 13.20
C LEU A 132 10.72 9.69 14.72
N GLU A 133 9.56 9.39 15.34
CA GLU A 133 9.43 9.40 16.79
C GLU A 133 10.37 8.37 17.43
N ASN A 134 10.41 7.14 16.89
CA ASN A 134 11.37 6.11 17.29
C ASN A 134 12.83 6.49 16.98
N PHE A 135 13.10 7.54 16.23
CA PHE A 135 14.46 8.06 16.04
C PHE A 135 14.77 9.22 17.01
N GLY A 136 13.77 9.67 17.76
CA GLY A 136 13.85 10.74 18.75
C GLY A 136 13.42 12.12 18.23
N ALA A 137 12.85 12.22 17.02
CA ALA A 137 12.35 13.48 16.48
C ALA A 137 11.03 13.90 17.13
N GLN A 138 10.74 15.21 17.13
CA GLN A 138 9.43 15.74 17.52
C GLN A 138 8.51 15.71 16.29
N VAL A 139 7.50 14.85 16.31
CA VAL A 139 6.61 14.66 15.16
C VAL A 139 5.19 15.11 15.52
N THR A 140 4.60 15.94 14.65
CA THR A 140 3.16 16.25 14.68
C THR A 140 2.54 15.81 13.36
N VAL A 141 1.50 14.98 13.41
CA VAL A 141 0.74 14.53 12.23
C VAL A 141 -0.53 15.37 12.12
N LEU A 142 -0.79 15.92 10.94
CA LEU A 142 -1.98 16.73 10.64
C LEU A 142 -2.88 15.97 9.67
N GLU A 143 -4.10 15.67 10.09
CA GLU A 143 -5.08 14.92 9.31
C GLU A 143 -6.32 15.78 9.06
N ALA A 144 -6.74 15.87 7.80
CA ALA A 144 -7.87 16.71 7.41
C ALA A 144 -9.21 16.15 7.92
N ARG A 145 -9.34 14.83 7.99
CA ARG A 145 -10.56 14.17 8.47
C ARG A 145 -10.64 14.14 9.99
N SER A 146 -11.82 13.79 10.49
CA SER A 146 -12.06 13.42 11.89
C SER A 146 -11.51 12.03 12.27
N ARG A 147 -10.90 11.30 11.33
CA ARG A 147 -10.36 9.94 11.54
C ARG A 147 -9.00 9.76 10.87
N ILE A 148 -8.20 8.87 11.41
CA ILE A 148 -6.96 8.37 10.78
C ILE A 148 -7.24 7.26 9.75
N GLY A 149 -6.18 6.80 9.07
CA GLY A 149 -6.20 5.65 8.16
C GLY A 149 -6.37 5.99 6.69
N GLY A 150 -7.01 7.12 6.36
CA GLY A 150 -7.21 7.55 4.98
C GLY A 150 -7.99 6.52 4.17
N ARG A 151 -7.36 5.94 3.13
CA ARG A 151 -7.90 4.86 2.28
C ARG A 151 -7.90 3.48 2.94
N VAL A 152 -7.41 3.38 4.17
CA VAL A 152 -7.74 2.27 5.08
C VAL A 152 -8.94 2.72 5.92
N CYS A 153 -10.07 2.05 5.72
CA CYS A 153 -11.34 2.35 6.38
C CYS A 153 -12.13 1.05 6.45
N ASP A 154 -12.33 0.53 7.66
CA ASP A 154 -13.04 -0.71 7.90
C ASP A 154 -14.44 -0.44 8.43
N ASP A 155 -15.39 -1.26 8.01
CA ASP A 155 -16.76 -1.28 8.48
C ASP A 155 -17.01 -2.51 9.35
N PHE A 156 -17.68 -2.30 10.48
CA PHE A 156 -17.97 -3.33 11.48
C PHE A 156 -19.47 -3.62 11.60
N MET A 157 -20.33 -2.95 10.82
CA MET A 157 -21.80 -3.01 10.96
C MET A 157 -22.42 -4.25 10.32
N LEU A 158 -21.67 -4.98 9.48
CA LEU A 158 -22.17 -6.15 8.76
C LEU A 158 -22.01 -7.47 9.55
N GLY A 159 -21.62 -7.40 10.83
CA GLY A 159 -21.34 -8.58 11.67
C GLY A 159 -19.98 -9.25 11.40
N VAL A 160 -19.25 -8.76 10.40
CA VAL A 160 -17.85 -9.07 10.09
C VAL A 160 -17.14 -7.79 9.69
N VAL A 161 -15.81 -7.79 9.76
CA VAL A 161 -15.00 -6.64 9.34
C VAL A 161 -14.88 -6.63 7.82
N VAL A 162 -15.41 -5.59 7.18
CA VAL A 162 -15.28 -5.38 5.73
C VAL A 162 -14.66 -4.02 5.46
N GLY A 163 -13.51 -4.03 4.79
CA GLY A 163 -12.81 -2.83 4.37
C GLY A 163 -13.58 -2.10 3.27
N ARG A 164 -14.12 -0.92 3.61
CA ARG A 164 -14.54 0.10 2.63
C ARG A 164 -13.36 0.50 1.73
N GLY A 165 -12.15 0.46 2.29
CA GLY A 165 -10.90 0.67 1.59
C GLY A 165 -10.14 -0.63 1.30
N ALA A 166 -8.84 -0.63 1.56
CA ALA A 166 -8.00 -1.80 1.34
C ALA A 166 -8.09 -2.84 2.47
N GLN A 167 -8.12 -4.13 2.10
CA GLN A 167 -8.19 -5.27 3.05
C GLN A 167 -7.44 -6.53 2.59
N LEU A 168 -7.03 -6.57 1.33
CA LEU A 168 -6.19 -7.62 0.78
C LEU A 168 -4.72 -7.26 1.01
N VAL A 169 -3.95 -8.24 1.49
CA VAL A 169 -2.51 -8.10 1.76
C VAL A 169 -1.78 -9.30 1.18
N THR A 170 -0.58 -9.08 0.66
CA THR A 170 0.31 -10.14 0.19
C THR A 170 1.40 -10.40 1.25
N GLY A 171 1.50 -11.64 1.74
CA GLY A 171 2.63 -12.09 2.57
C GLY A 171 2.75 -11.54 3.99
N SER A 172 1.73 -11.73 4.85
CA SER A 172 1.74 -11.24 6.26
C SER A 172 1.81 -12.37 7.30
N LYS A 173 2.16 -12.03 8.56
CA LYS A 173 2.08 -12.89 9.76
C LYS A 173 0.93 -12.49 10.72
N VAL A 174 0.08 -11.54 10.30
CA VAL A 174 -1.12 -11.12 11.07
C VAL A 174 -2.18 -12.24 11.02
N ARG A 175 -3.25 -12.21 11.82
CA ARG A 175 -4.38 -13.12 11.59
C ARG A 175 -5.00 -12.80 10.23
N TYR A 176 -4.84 -13.72 9.30
CA TYR A 176 -5.36 -13.60 7.95
C TYR A 176 -6.09 -14.87 7.54
N ARG A 177 -7.02 -14.74 6.60
CA ARG A 177 -7.61 -15.87 5.88
C ARG A 177 -6.91 -15.96 4.53
N LYS A 178 -6.21 -17.07 4.29
CA LYS A 178 -5.64 -17.37 2.97
C LYS A 178 -6.81 -17.48 1.99
N LEU A 179 -6.66 -16.84 0.84
CA LEU A 179 -7.62 -17.00 -0.25
C LEU A 179 -7.24 -18.24 -1.08
N GLY A 180 -8.20 -19.10 -1.35
CA GLY A 180 -8.08 -20.22 -2.28
C GLY A 180 -7.88 -19.74 -3.71
N GLU A 181 -7.33 -20.59 -4.58
CA GLU A 181 -7.08 -20.26 -5.98
C GLU A 181 -8.33 -20.41 -6.86
N GLU A 182 -9.34 -21.15 -6.38
CA GLU A 182 -10.57 -21.42 -7.14
C GLU A 182 -11.45 -20.16 -7.25
N CYS A 183 -11.72 -19.76 -8.49
CA CYS A 183 -12.62 -18.66 -8.84
C CYS A 183 -13.61 -19.13 -9.92
N PRO A 184 -14.70 -19.81 -9.55
CA PRO A 184 -15.69 -20.23 -10.53
C PRO A 184 -16.30 -19.00 -11.23
N LEU A 185 -16.28 -19.00 -12.56
CA LEU A 185 -16.98 -18.00 -13.37
C LEU A 185 -18.44 -18.42 -13.54
N VAL A 186 -19.36 -17.58 -13.09
CA VAL A 186 -20.81 -17.81 -13.15
C VAL A 186 -21.40 -16.93 -14.25
N ALA A 187 -22.10 -17.56 -15.19
CA ALA A 187 -22.77 -16.87 -16.29
C ALA A 187 -24.22 -16.52 -15.94
N ALA A 188 -24.60 -15.27 -16.17
CA ALA A 188 -25.98 -14.84 -16.18
C ALA A 188 -26.61 -15.07 -17.58
N PRO A 189 -27.95 -15.21 -17.70
CA PRO A 189 -28.94 -15.29 -16.63
C PRO A 189 -29.23 -16.73 -16.16
N ASN A 190 -28.52 -17.74 -16.69
CA ASN A 190 -28.82 -19.15 -16.42
C ASN A 190 -28.09 -19.73 -15.19
N GLY A 191 -27.20 -18.96 -14.57
CA GLY A 191 -26.43 -19.37 -13.41
C GLY A 191 -25.49 -20.55 -13.69
N LEU A 192 -25.13 -20.78 -14.95
CA LEU A 192 -24.21 -21.88 -15.30
C LEU A 192 -22.79 -21.51 -14.91
N ILE A 193 -22.10 -22.44 -14.24
CA ILE A 193 -20.65 -22.34 -14.05
C ILE A 193 -20.00 -22.60 -15.41
N VAL A 194 -19.13 -21.69 -15.84
CA VAL A 194 -18.38 -21.82 -17.10
C VAL A 194 -17.58 -23.12 -17.06
N PRO A 195 -17.69 -23.99 -18.08
CA PRO A 195 -16.92 -25.23 -18.12
C PRO A 195 -15.42 -24.94 -18.09
N ILE A 196 -14.66 -25.70 -17.29
CA ILE A 196 -13.22 -25.49 -17.11
C ILE A 196 -12.40 -25.50 -18.42
N LYS A 197 -12.88 -26.25 -19.44
CA LYS A 197 -12.25 -26.25 -20.77
C LYS A 197 -12.42 -24.92 -21.51
N THR A 198 -13.55 -24.26 -21.34
CA THR A 198 -13.83 -22.94 -21.93
C THR A 198 -13.04 -21.88 -21.18
N ASP A 199 -13.09 -21.92 -19.85
CA ASP A 199 -12.34 -21.02 -18.97
C ASP A 199 -10.84 -21.03 -19.31
N LYS A 200 -10.19 -22.20 -19.26
CA LYS A 200 -8.78 -22.37 -19.65
C LYS A 200 -8.46 -21.93 -21.08
N ARG A 201 -9.41 -22.03 -22.01
CA ARG A 201 -9.20 -21.60 -23.41
C ARG A 201 -9.21 -20.08 -23.52
N VAL A 202 -10.15 -19.41 -22.85
CA VAL A 202 -10.22 -17.95 -22.84
C VAL A 202 -9.02 -17.37 -22.10
N ASP A 203 -8.66 -17.94 -20.95
CA ASP A 203 -7.45 -17.59 -20.20
C ASP A 203 -6.19 -17.72 -21.07
N PHE A 204 -6.03 -18.83 -21.79
CA PHE A 204 -4.92 -19.00 -22.73
C PHE A 204 -4.88 -17.91 -23.82
N HIS A 205 -6.02 -17.61 -24.45
CA HIS A 205 -6.06 -16.58 -25.50
C HIS A 205 -5.83 -15.17 -24.95
N PHE A 206 -6.34 -14.87 -23.76
CA PHE A 206 -6.13 -13.61 -23.08
C PHE A 206 -4.63 -13.40 -22.78
N ASN A 207 -3.98 -14.38 -22.15
CA ASN A 207 -2.54 -14.31 -21.87
C ASN A 207 -1.70 -14.25 -23.16
N ALA A 208 -2.08 -14.98 -24.21
CA ALA A 208 -1.39 -14.89 -25.51
C ALA A 208 -1.53 -13.51 -26.17
N MET A 209 -2.63 -12.78 -25.94
CA MET A 209 -2.75 -11.39 -26.38
C MET A 209 -1.81 -10.47 -25.58
N LEU A 210 -1.66 -10.70 -24.27
CA LEU A 210 -0.70 -9.96 -23.44
C LEU A 210 0.75 -10.21 -23.89
N ASP A 211 1.11 -11.47 -24.18
CA ASP A 211 2.43 -11.83 -24.74
C ASP A 211 2.68 -11.10 -26.06
N ALA A 212 1.67 -11.05 -26.94
CA ALA A 212 1.77 -10.32 -28.21
C ALA A 212 1.93 -8.80 -28.00
N VAL A 213 1.26 -8.23 -26.99
CA VAL A 213 1.45 -6.83 -26.60
C VAL A 213 2.87 -6.62 -26.07
N GLU A 214 3.40 -7.50 -25.23
CA GLU A 214 4.77 -7.41 -24.73
C GLU A 214 5.81 -7.47 -25.87
N ASP A 215 5.66 -8.40 -26.81
CA ASP A 215 6.52 -8.51 -27.99
C ASP A 215 6.44 -7.25 -28.88
N TRP A 216 5.23 -6.70 -29.04
CA TRP A 216 5.05 -5.44 -29.74
C TRP A 216 5.74 -4.27 -29.02
N ARG A 217 5.68 -4.17 -27.69
CA ARG A 217 6.39 -3.12 -26.92
C ARG A 217 7.90 -3.16 -27.14
N ARG A 218 8.47 -4.36 -27.19
CA ARG A 218 9.92 -4.55 -27.41
C ARG A 218 10.37 -4.08 -28.79
N SER A 219 9.48 -4.13 -29.79
CA SER A 219 9.77 -3.75 -31.18
C SER A 219 9.35 -2.32 -31.55
N SER A 220 8.31 -1.79 -30.92
CA SER A 220 7.79 -0.45 -31.15
C SER A 220 8.40 0.57 -30.18
N LYS A 221 9.49 1.24 -30.60
CA LYS A 221 10.09 2.32 -29.79
C LYS A 221 9.22 3.58 -29.65
N ASN A 222 8.11 3.71 -30.40
CA ASN A 222 7.38 4.98 -30.58
C ASN A 222 5.86 4.85 -30.77
N ASP A 223 5.24 3.70 -30.45
CA ASP A 223 3.79 3.55 -30.61
C ASP A 223 3.13 3.37 -29.25
N GLU A 224 2.13 4.22 -28.97
CA GLU A 224 1.50 4.37 -27.65
C GLU A 224 0.21 3.56 -27.53
N SER A 225 -0.23 2.87 -28.58
CA SER A 225 -1.54 2.24 -28.62
C SER A 225 -1.51 0.73 -28.39
N LEU A 226 -1.91 0.27 -27.19
CA LEU A 226 -2.52 -1.07 -26.95
C LEU A 226 -3.04 -1.23 -25.49
N HIS A 227 -4.24 -1.79 -25.35
CA HIS A 227 -5.02 -1.77 -24.11
C HIS A 227 -4.90 -3.08 -23.31
N GLU A 228 -5.01 -2.98 -21.97
CA GLU A 228 -5.58 -3.97 -20.99
C GLU A 228 -4.73 -4.21 -19.72
N TYR A 229 -5.25 -3.83 -18.53
CA TYR A 229 -5.32 -4.57 -17.24
C TYR A 229 -5.70 -3.65 -16.04
N SER A 230 -5.97 -4.25 -14.87
CA SER A 230 -6.52 -3.71 -13.60
C SER A 230 -5.81 -2.47 -13.02
N CYS A 231 -6.18 -1.28 -13.51
CA CYS A 231 -5.58 -0.01 -13.08
C CYS A 231 -6.56 0.93 -12.35
N GLY A 232 -7.74 0.44 -11.96
CA GLY A 232 -8.80 1.31 -11.42
C GLY A 232 -9.24 2.39 -12.40
N ALA A 233 -9.01 2.23 -13.69
CA ALA A 233 -9.29 3.22 -14.72
C ALA A 233 -9.88 2.57 -15.97
N SER A 234 -10.43 3.39 -16.88
CA SER A 234 -10.71 2.91 -18.23
C SER A 234 -9.40 2.58 -18.91
N LEU A 235 -9.34 1.45 -19.59
CA LEU A 235 -8.12 1.00 -20.26
C LEU A 235 -7.61 1.97 -21.32
N THR A 236 -8.51 2.76 -21.91
CA THR A 236 -8.18 3.85 -22.85
C THR A 236 -7.29 4.92 -22.23
N ASP A 237 -7.26 4.99 -20.90
CA ASP A 237 -6.54 6.02 -20.16
C ASP A 237 -5.19 5.47 -19.64
N VAL A 238 -5.00 4.15 -19.67
CA VAL A 238 -3.84 3.42 -19.09
C VAL A 238 -2.74 3.24 -20.14
N SER A 239 -1.49 3.48 -19.75
CA SER A 239 -0.32 3.32 -20.62
C SER A 239 -0.15 1.87 -21.07
N SER A 240 -0.21 1.65 -22.38
CA SER A 240 0.13 0.38 -23.00
C SER A 240 1.54 -0.07 -22.66
N LEU A 241 2.50 0.86 -22.60
CA LEU A 241 3.93 0.58 -22.43
C LEU A 241 4.35 0.33 -20.99
N HIS A 242 3.61 0.88 -20.02
CA HIS A 242 4.07 1.02 -18.64
C HIS A 242 3.04 0.62 -17.58
N TRP A 243 1.92 -0.02 -17.95
CA TRP A 243 0.89 -0.45 -16.99
C TRP A 243 1.43 -1.41 -15.91
N ASP A 244 2.39 -2.26 -16.28
CA ASP A 244 3.05 -3.30 -15.47
C ASP A 244 4.50 -2.91 -15.11
N GLN A 245 4.88 -1.63 -15.22
CA GLN A 245 6.27 -1.19 -15.05
C GLN A 245 6.90 -1.62 -13.73
N ASN A 246 6.09 -1.83 -12.69
CA ASN A 246 6.57 -2.26 -11.39
C ASN A 246 7.11 -3.69 -11.42
N GLU A 247 6.65 -4.56 -12.33
CA GLU A 247 7.11 -5.95 -12.47
C GLU A 247 8.55 -6.07 -12.98
N GLN A 248 9.14 -4.98 -13.49
CA GLN A 248 10.59 -4.88 -13.71
C GLN A 248 11.37 -5.03 -12.39
N PHE A 249 10.76 -4.68 -11.26
CA PHE A 249 11.31 -4.86 -9.92
C PHE A 249 10.77 -6.11 -9.25
N ALA A 250 11.58 -6.73 -8.40
CA ALA A 250 11.17 -7.88 -7.61
C ALA A 250 9.92 -7.59 -6.76
N GLN A 251 8.83 -8.31 -7.03
CA GLN A 251 7.54 -8.15 -6.35
C GLN A 251 7.43 -9.01 -5.08
N PHE A 252 6.41 -8.72 -4.25
CA PHE A 252 6.10 -9.53 -3.07
C PHE A 252 5.61 -10.92 -3.50
N ALA A 253 6.39 -11.95 -3.19
CA ALA A 253 5.99 -13.33 -3.36
C ALA A 253 5.19 -13.86 -2.15
N GLY A 254 4.50 -14.99 -2.34
CA GLY A 254 3.74 -15.66 -1.29
C GLY A 254 2.24 -15.54 -1.52
N GLU A 255 1.48 -15.79 -0.45
CA GLU A 255 0.03 -15.92 -0.54
C GLU A 255 -0.67 -14.55 -0.51
N HIS A 256 -1.75 -14.44 -1.27
CA HIS A 256 -2.75 -13.39 -1.11
C HIS A 256 -3.69 -13.75 0.03
N ALA A 257 -3.94 -12.79 0.90
CA ALA A 257 -4.68 -13.03 2.12
C ALA A 257 -5.62 -11.86 2.47
N LEU A 258 -6.74 -12.20 3.09
CA LEU A 258 -7.66 -11.25 3.67
C LEU A 258 -7.31 -11.00 5.13
N MET A 259 -7.13 -9.73 5.53
CA MET A 259 -6.99 -9.38 6.94
C MET A 259 -8.35 -9.38 7.64
N ILE A 260 -8.61 -10.45 8.39
CA ILE A 260 -9.91 -10.72 9.04
C ILE A 260 -10.21 -9.67 10.11
N ASP A 261 -9.18 -9.20 10.82
CA ASP A 261 -9.30 -8.16 11.85
C ASP A 261 -9.34 -6.74 11.27
N GLY A 262 -9.33 -6.60 9.95
CA GLY A 262 -9.25 -5.31 9.26
C GLY A 262 -7.86 -4.69 9.24
N CYS A 263 -7.65 -3.77 8.31
CA CYS A 263 -6.41 -3.02 8.19
C CYS A 263 -6.30 -1.86 9.19
N SER A 264 -7.44 -1.38 9.71
CA SER A 264 -7.53 -0.34 10.74
C SER A 264 -6.74 -0.68 12.01
N THR A 265 -6.71 -1.96 12.41
CA THR A 265 -5.91 -2.42 13.55
C THR A 265 -4.43 -2.02 13.44
N VAL A 266 -3.85 -2.07 12.23
CA VAL A 266 -2.46 -1.65 11.98
C VAL A 266 -2.33 -0.13 12.05
N ILE A 267 -3.31 0.60 11.52
CA ILE A 267 -3.36 2.06 11.57
C ILE A 267 -3.38 2.54 13.02
N ASP A 268 -4.28 1.99 13.84
CA ASP A 268 -4.44 2.38 15.24
C ASP A 268 -3.15 2.13 16.02
N ARG A 269 -2.54 0.95 15.82
CA ARG A 269 -1.29 0.60 16.51
C ARG A 269 -0.10 1.47 16.05
N LEU A 270 -0.05 1.86 14.77
CA LEU A 270 0.95 2.82 14.28
C LEU A 270 0.73 4.22 14.87
N ALA A 271 -0.51 4.64 15.07
CA ALA A 271 -0.86 5.98 15.58
C ALA A 271 -0.73 6.12 17.10
N GLU A 272 -0.87 5.03 17.84
CA GLU A 272 -0.99 5.06 19.30
C GLU A 272 0.19 5.79 19.98
N GLY A 273 -0.07 6.86 20.71
CA GLY A 273 0.97 7.67 21.38
C GLY A 273 1.64 8.75 20.53
N LEU A 274 1.34 8.85 19.23
CA LEU A 274 1.78 9.98 18.39
C LEU A 274 0.91 11.23 18.62
N ASP A 275 1.47 12.43 18.42
CA ASP A 275 0.70 13.69 18.31
C ASP A 275 0.00 13.75 16.94
N VAL A 276 -1.20 13.17 16.88
CA VAL A 276 -2.07 13.23 15.69
C VAL A 276 -3.20 14.22 15.91
N ARG A 277 -3.30 15.22 15.03
CA ARG A 277 -4.32 16.26 15.06
C ARG A 277 -5.26 16.09 13.87
N THR A 278 -6.42 15.49 14.15
CA THR A 278 -7.52 15.37 13.20
C THR A 278 -8.23 16.71 12.99
N GLU A 279 -9.04 16.79 11.94
CA GLU A 279 -9.78 18.00 11.55
C GLU A 279 -8.86 19.21 11.28
N PHE A 280 -7.59 18.95 10.95
CA PHE A 280 -6.61 19.94 10.57
C PHE A 280 -6.33 19.83 9.07
N GLU A 281 -7.14 20.54 8.28
CA GLU A 281 -6.94 20.63 6.82
C GLU A 281 -5.83 21.64 6.51
N VAL A 282 -4.67 21.13 6.09
CA VAL A 282 -3.56 21.94 5.59
C VAL A 282 -3.93 22.53 4.24
N ASN A 283 -3.76 23.84 4.07
CA ASN A 283 -4.07 24.56 2.83
C ASN A 283 -2.86 25.32 2.25
N LYS A 284 -1.80 25.53 3.02
CA LYS A 284 -0.57 26.18 2.56
C LYS A 284 0.67 25.68 3.31
N ILE A 285 1.76 25.50 2.57
CA ILE A 285 3.08 25.15 3.08
C ILE A 285 4.10 26.16 2.53
N ASP A 286 4.63 27.01 3.41
CA ASP A 286 5.71 27.96 3.11
C ASP A 286 7.05 27.41 3.60
N TYR A 287 7.88 26.95 2.67
CA TYR A 287 9.22 26.41 2.89
C TYR A 287 10.34 27.33 2.35
N SER A 288 9.99 28.56 1.96
CA SER A 288 10.95 29.58 1.47
C SER A 288 11.95 30.02 2.53
N GLY A 289 11.54 30.04 3.80
CA GLY A 289 12.35 30.46 4.94
C GLY A 289 13.26 29.36 5.49
N SER A 290 14.04 29.72 6.52
CA SER A 290 14.84 28.77 7.32
C SER A 290 13.97 27.87 8.21
N GLN A 291 12.80 28.36 8.60
CA GLN A 291 11.79 27.60 9.33
C GLN A 291 10.54 27.49 8.46
N ILE A 292 10.07 26.27 8.28
CA ILE A 292 8.90 25.96 7.47
C ILE A 292 7.64 26.34 8.25
N LYS A 293 6.65 26.91 7.56
CA LYS A 293 5.34 27.26 8.10
C LYS A 293 4.26 26.44 7.40
N VAL A 294 3.46 25.73 8.18
CA VAL A 294 2.32 24.94 7.71
C VAL A 294 1.04 25.58 8.22
N PHE A 295 0.14 25.93 7.31
CA PHE A 295 -1.11 26.62 7.61
C PHE A 295 -2.30 25.69 7.38
N GLY A 296 -3.31 25.83 8.23
CA GLY A 296 -4.64 25.30 7.98
C GLY A 296 -5.68 26.41 7.87
N LYS A 297 -6.96 26.05 7.98
CA LYS A 297 -8.09 26.99 7.84
C LYS A 297 -8.07 28.19 8.79
N SER A 298 -7.48 28.05 9.98
CA SER A 298 -7.39 29.16 10.96
C SER A 298 -6.42 30.27 10.57
N GLY A 299 -5.55 30.05 9.57
CA GLY A 299 -4.53 31.01 9.15
C GLY A 299 -3.33 31.15 10.09
N LYS A 300 -3.34 30.50 11.27
CA LYS A 300 -2.20 30.48 12.19
C LYS A 300 -1.20 29.39 11.77
N PRO A 301 0.09 29.71 11.54
CA PRO A 301 1.07 28.71 11.14
C PRO A 301 1.51 27.83 12.31
N LEU A 302 1.77 26.56 11.98
CA LEU A 302 2.63 25.66 12.74
C LEU A 302 4.04 25.71 12.15
N PHE A 303 5.05 25.67 13.00
CA PHE A 303 6.46 25.80 12.60
C PHE A 303 7.20 24.47 12.73
N CYS A 304 7.98 24.12 11.72
CA CYS A 304 8.81 22.90 11.72
C CYS A 304 10.14 23.10 10.98
N ASN A 305 11.04 22.13 11.15
CA ASN A 305 12.31 22.06 10.40
C ASN A 305 12.12 21.33 9.07
N LYS A 306 11.28 20.29 9.06
CA LYS A 306 11.02 19.42 7.91
C LYS A 306 9.51 19.18 7.80
N VAL A 307 9.01 19.01 6.59
CA VAL A 307 7.61 18.63 6.33
C VAL A 307 7.54 17.45 5.37
N LEU A 308 6.75 16.45 5.73
CA LEU A 308 6.48 15.28 4.89
C LEU A 308 5.03 15.34 4.42
N VAL A 309 4.84 15.40 3.10
CA VAL A 309 3.52 15.40 2.46
C VAL A 309 3.16 13.99 2.05
N THR A 310 2.02 13.49 2.55
CA THR A 310 1.47 12.16 2.23
C THR A 310 0.07 12.21 1.62
N LEU A 311 -0.27 13.37 1.04
CA LEU A 311 -1.55 13.61 0.41
C LEU A 311 -1.77 12.65 -0.79
N PRO A 312 -3.00 12.17 -1.01
CA PRO A 312 -3.34 11.40 -2.20
C PRO A 312 -3.04 12.16 -3.49
N LEU A 313 -2.72 11.42 -4.56
CA LEU A 313 -2.37 12.00 -5.86
C LEU A 313 -3.45 12.95 -6.39
N ALA A 314 -4.74 12.59 -6.29
CA ALA A 314 -5.83 13.46 -6.73
C ALA A 314 -5.87 14.80 -5.99
N VAL A 315 -5.60 14.81 -4.68
CA VAL A 315 -5.53 16.05 -3.87
C VAL A 315 -4.38 16.95 -4.34
N LEU A 316 -3.24 16.35 -4.72
CA LEU A 316 -2.13 17.10 -5.33
C LEU A 316 -2.50 17.63 -6.72
N GLN A 317 -3.22 16.84 -7.53
CA GLN A 317 -3.70 17.25 -8.86
C GLN A 317 -4.69 18.41 -8.81
N TRP A 318 -5.54 18.46 -7.77
CA TRP A 318 -6.45 19.57 -7.53
C TRP A 318 -5.77 20.83 -7.00
N GLN A 319 -4.48 20.75 -6.65
CA GLN A 319 -3.73 21.84 -6.03
C GLN A 319 -4.40 22.36 -4.76
N ALA A 320 -4.95 21.46 -3.94
CA ALA A 320 -5.65 21.81 -2.70
C ALA A 320 -4.74 22.46 -1.64
N VAL A 321 -3.42 22.29 -1.77
CA VAL A 321 -2.41 22.90 -0.91
C VAL A 321 -1.52 23.83 -1.72
N GLU A 322 -1.46 25.09 -1.32
CA GLU A 322 -0.53 26.08 -1.87
C GLU A 322 0.89 25.80 -1.36
N PHE A 323 1.85 25.64 -2.27
CA PHE A 323 3.26 25.52 -1.95
C PHE A 323 3.98 26.84 -2.22
N VAL A 324 4.76 27.33 -1.24
CA VAL A 324 5.55 28.57 -1.35
C VAL A 324 7.02 28.29 -1.00
N PRO A 325 7.97 28.38 -1.94
CA PRO A 325 7.78 28.61 -3.39
C PRO A 325 6.98 27.48 -4.06
N GLN A 326 6.54 27.71 -5.30
CA GLN A 326 5.79 26.71 -6.06
C GLN A 326 6.64 25.46 -6.31
N LEU A 327 5.98 24.30 -6.37
CA LEU A 327 6.64 23.04 -6.76
C LEU A 327 7.29 23.17 -8.15
N PRO A 328 8.47 22.58 -8.38
CA PRO A 328 9.13 22.62 -9.69
C PRO A 328 8.25 22.05 -10.81
N ASP A 329 8.39 22.60 -12.02
CA ASP A 329 7.63 22.19 -13.20
C ASP A 329 7.71 20.69 -13.48
N GLU A 330 8.87 20.08 -13.27
CA GLU A 330 9.08 18.63 -13.42
C GLU A 330 8.13 17.85 -12.49
N LYS A 331 8.06 18.24 -11.21
CA LYS A 331 7.17 17.60 -10.23
C LYS A 331 5.69 17.83 -10.56
N LEU A 332 5.33 19.04 -11.00
CA LEU A 332 3.96 19.35 -11.44
C LEU A 332 3.55 18.54 -12.68
N LYS A 333 4.48 18.30 -13.61
CA LYS A 333 4.26 17.42 -14.77
C LYS A 333 4.03 15.99 -14.32
N SER A 334 4.86 15.43 -13.43
CA SER A 334 4.68 14.05 -12.95
C SER A 334 3.40 13.85 -12.13
N ILE A 335 3.00 14.83 -11.31
CA ILE A 335 1.69 14.81 -10.62
C ILE A 335 0.55 14.71 -11.64
N LYS A 336 0.65 15.44 -12.76
CA LYS A 336 -0.33 15.38 -13.85
C LYS A 336 -0.19 14.14 -14.72
N ALA A 337 0.98 13.51 -14.81
CA ALA A 337 1.26 12.36 -15.66
C ALA A 337 0.68 11.07 -15.06
N LEU A 338 0.75 10.91 -13.75
CA LEU A 338 0.09 9.79 -13.07
C LEU A 338 -1.44 9.96 -13.07
N GLY A 339 -2.15 8.84 -13.15
CA GLY A 339 -3.60 8.79 -13.14
C GLY A 339 -4.15 8.51 -11.75
N ALA A 340 -5.24 9.18 -11.38
CA ALA A 340 -6.01 8.89 -10.17
C ALA A 340 -7.07 7.84 -10.48
N GLY A 341 -6.74 6.56 -10.25
CA GLY A 341 -7.66 5.44 -10.43
C GLY A 341 -8.74 5.42 -9.37
N ILE A 342 -9.92 4.92 -9.74
CA ILE A 342 -11.10 4.81 -8.90
C ILE A 342 -11.77 3.44 -9.06
N ILE A 343 -12.03 2.84 -7.91
CA ILE A 343 -12.97 1.75 -7.71
C ILE A 343 -13.88 2.10 -6.55
N GLU A 344 -15.11 1.62 -6.60
CA GLU A 344 -16.03 1.67 -5.47
C GLU A 344 -16.39 0.26 -5.06
N LYS A 345 -16.59 0.05 -3.77
CA LYS A 345 -16.99 -1.23 -3.18
C LYS A 345 -18.44 -1.18 -2.76
N ILE A 346 -19.07 -2.34 -2.85
CA ILE A 346 -20.32 -2.63 -2.17
C ILE A 346 -20.11 -3.82 -1.25
N ALA A 347 -20.80 -3.83 -0.13
CA ALA A 347 -20.90 -5.01 0.70
C ALA A 347 -22.35 -5.19 1.15
N LEU A 348 -22.82 -6.42 1.11
CA LEU A 348 -24.20 -6.79 1.40
C LEU A 348 -24.22 -7.92 2.42
N ARG A 349 -24.95 -7.73 3.52
CA ARG A 349 -25.25 -8.76 4.52
C ARG A 349 -26.59 -9.40 4.19
N PHE A 350 -26.65 -10.72 4.24
CA PHE A 350 -27.86 -11.51 3.96
C PHE A 350 -28.30 -12.32 5.18
N PRO A 351 -29.60 -12.63 5.29
CA PRO A 351 -30.13 -13.48 6.36
C PRO A 351 -29.69 -14.94 6.23
N THR A 352 -29.43 -15.40 5.00
CA THR A 352 -29.01 -16.78 4.70
C THR A 352 -27.91 -16.80 3.64
N LYS A 353 -27.09 -17.85 3.66
CA LYS A 353 -26.04 -18.08 2.66
C LYS A 353 -26.61 -18.73 1.40
N PHE A 354 -27.17 -17.97 0.47
CA PHE A 354 -27.83 -18.53 -0.73
C PHE A 354 -26.87 -19.06 -1.81
N TRP A 355 -25.59 -18.65 -1.80
CA TRP A 355 -24.62 -19.01 -2.85
C TRP A 355 -24.01 -20.40 -2.66
N HIS A 356 -24.85 -21.41 -2.46
CA HIS A 356 -24.42 -22.81 -2.24
C HIS A 356 -23.72 -23.42 -3.46
N LYS A 357 -24.04 -22.95 -4.66
CA LYS A 357 -23.48 -23.47 -5.93
C LYS A 357 -21.95 -23.28 -6.06
N ILE A 358 -21.39 -22.32 -5.34
CA ILE A 358 -19.95 -22.00 -5.32
C ILE A 358 -19.27 -22.45 -4.02
N ASN A 359 -19.87 -23.43 -3.31
CA ASN A 359 -19.44 -23.85 -1.99
C ASN A 359 -17.94 -24.19 -1.94
N GLY A 360 -17.22 -23.53 -1.02
CA GLY A 360 -15.78 -23.73 -0.79
C GLY A 360 -14.87 -22.69 -1.44
N ALA A 361 -15.35 -21.94 -2.44
CA ALA A 361 -14.59 -20.84 -3.03
C ALA A 361 -14.69 -19.57 -2.16
N ASP A 362 -13.58 -18.86 -1.99
CA ASP A 362 -13.56 -17.57 -1.27
C ASP A 362 -14.16 -16.42 -2.10
N TYR A 363 -14.32 -16.61 -3.41
CA TYR A 363 -14.85 -15.64 -4.34
C TYR A 363 -15.32 -16.32 -5.64
N PHE A 364 -16.13 -15.61 -6.43
CA PHE A 364 -16.63 -16.07 -7.71
C PHE A 364 -16.72 -14.92 -8.71
N GLY A 365 -16.49 -15.25 -9.99
CA GLY A 365 -16.53 -14.29 -11.09
C GLY A 365 -17.94 -14.16 -11.68
N ASN A 366 -18.29 -12.94 -12.07
CA ASN A 366 -19.49 -12.63 -12.84
C ASN A 366 -19.11 -12.49 -14.32
N VAL A 367 -19.62 -13.37 -15.18
CA VAL A 367 -19.43 -13.22 -16.63
C VAL A 367 -20.35 -12.12 -17.13
N PRO A 368 -19.81 -11.03 -17.70
CA PRO A 368 -20.62 -9.88 -18.06
C PRO A 368 -21.51 -10.15 -19.27
N ASP A 369 -22.73 -9.63 -19.25
CA ASP A 369 -23.69 -9.74 -20.36
C ASP A 369 -23.26 -8.97 -21.61
N SER A 370 -22.52 -7.88 -21.41
CA SER A 370 -22.08 -6.99 -22.46
C SER A 370 -20.75 -6.32 -22.11
N VAL A 371 -20.07 -5.82 -23.13
CA VAL A 371 -18.80 -5.10 -22.99
C VAL A 371 -18.94 -3.84 -22.13
N ASP A 372 -20.11 -3.19 -22.18
CA ASP A 372 -20.37 -1.97 -21.40
C ASP A 372 -20.54 -2.23 -19.90
N MET A 373 -20.94 -3.45 -19.54
CA MET A 373 -21.21 -3.87 -18.15
C MET A 373 -20.04 -4.65 -17.54
N LYS A 374 -18.93 -4.83 -18.26
CA LYS A 374 -17.82 -5.71 -17.86
C LYS A 374 -17.13 -5.33 -16.54
N ASN A 375 -17.25 -4.08 -16.12
CA ASN A 375 -16.65 -3.58 -14.88
C ASN A 375 -17.69 -3.40 -13.76
N LEU A 376 -18.89 -3.95 -13.92
CA LEU A 376 -19.95 -3.93 -12.91
C LEU A 376 -19.96 -5.27 -12.17
N PHE A 377 -19.51 -5.25 -10.91
CA PHE A 377 -19.51 -6.41 -10.01
C PHE A 377 -18.79 -7.63 -10.59
N THR A 378 -17.56 -7.44 -11.08
CA THR A 378 -16.80 -8.49 -11.80
C THR A 378 -16.49 -9.70 -10.92
N ILE A 379 -16.21 -9.48 -9.62
CA ILE A 379 -15.92 -10.54 -8.66
C ILE A 379 -16.70 -10.25 -7.37
N PHE A 380 -17.34 -11.29 -6.83
CA PHE A 380 -17.93 -11.27 -5.50
C PHE A 380 -17.06 -12.10 -4.55
N TYR A 381 -16.67 -11.50 -3.43
CA TYR A 381 -15.88 -12.12 -2.38
C TYR A 381 -16.79 -12.52 -1.21
N ASP A 382 -16.62 -13.75 -0.72
CA ASP A 382 -17.34 -14.26 0.44
C ASP A 382 -16.64 -13.82 1.73
N PHE A 383 -17.21 -12.82 2.40
CA PHE A 383 -16.75 -12.32 3.70
C PHE A 383 -17.39 -13.04 4.88
N SER A 384 -18.18 -14.08 4.63
CA SER A 384 -18.91 -14.78 5.68
C SER A 384 -17.95 -15.33 6.72
N ALA A 385 -18.28 -15.09 7.97
CA ALA A 385 -17.59 -15.65 9.10
C ALA A 385 -18.57 -15.89 10.24
N LYS A 386 -18.14 -16.73 11.16
CA LYS A 386 -18.85 -17.00 12.40
C LYS A 386 -18.22 -16.18 13.51
N ASP A 387 -19.04 -15.41 14.20
CA ASP A 387 -18.59 -14.64 15.35
C ASP A 387 -18.13 -15.62 16.46
N PRO A 388 -16.88 -15.52 16.95
CA PRO A 388 -16.35 -16.46 17.93
C PRO A 388 -16.95 -16.28 19.33
N ILE A 389 -17.57 -15.14 19.62
CA ILE A 389 -18.16 -14.79 20.92
C ILE A 389 -19.66 -15.12 20.94
N THR A 390 -20.42 -14.60 19.96
CA THR A 390 -21.88 -14.80 19.91
C THR A 390 -22.27 -16.12 19.26
N ASN A 391 -21.33 -16.76 18.54
CA ASN A 391 -21.56 -17.98 17.76
C ASN A 391 -22.57 -17.80 16.62
N GLU A 392 -22.90 -16.54 16.28
CA GLU A 392 -23.77 -16.17 15.16
C GLU A 392 -23.00 -16.19 13.84
N ASN A 393 -23.68 -16.60 12.77
CA ASN A 393 -23.11 -16.52 11.42
C ASN A 393 -23.49 -15.19 10.79
N SER A 394 -22.52 -14.55 10.13
CA SER A 394 -22.76 -13.42 9.25
C SER A 394 -22.51 -13.86 7.81
N TYR A 395 -23.46 -13.62 6.92
CA TYR A 395 -23.35 -13.97 5.50
C TYR A 395 -23.16 -12.71 4.69
N VAL A 396 -21.94 -12.47 4.23
CA VAL A 396 -21.59 -11.18 3.61
C VAL A 396 -20.89 -11.41 2.27
N LEU A 397 -21.38 -10.72 1.23
CA LEU A 397 -20.69 -10.61 -0.05
C LEU A 397 -20.16 -9.20 -0.24
N MET A 398 -18.92 -9.09 -0.71
CA MET A 398 -18.31 -7.83 -1.13
C MET A 398 -17.99 -7.88 -2.62
N SER A 399 -18.27 -6.80 -3.33
CA SER A 399 -17.96 -6.66 -4.75
C SER A 399 -17.46 -5.26 -5.04
N TYR A 400 -16.92 -5.03 -6.22
CA TYR A 400 -16.40 -3.73 -6.62
C TYR A 400 -16.83 -3.35 -8.04
N LEU A 401 -16.81 -2.05 -8.29
CA LEU A 401 -17.06 -1.43 -9.57
C LEU A 401 -15.80 -0.67 -10.00
N SER A 402 -15.44 -0.74 -11.27
CA SER A 402 -14.24 -0.06 -11.78
C SER A 402 -14.47 0.63 -13.13
N GLY A 403 -13.46 1.37 -13.60
CA GLY A 403 -13.43 1.96 -14.93
C GLY A 403 -14.63 2.86 -15.24
N LYS A 404 -15.27 2.66 -16.40
CA LYS A 404 -16.45 3.44 -16.80
C LYS A 404 -17.67 3.19 -15.91
N CYS A 405 -17.81 1.99 -15.33
CA CYS A 405 -18.92 1.66 -14.44
C CYS A 405 -18.86 2.44 -13.12
N ALA A 406 -17.66 2.68 -12.58
CA ALA A 406 -17.48 3.55 -11.41
C ALA A 406 -17.90 5.01 -11.67
N LYS A 407 -17.96 5.46 -12.94
CA LYS A 407 -18.51 6.77 -13.32
C LYS A 407 -20.04 6.74 -13.48
N LEU A 408 -20.58 5.65 -14.02
CA LEU A 408 -22.03 5.48 -14.23
C LEU A 408 -22.81 5.44 -12.92
N VAL A 409 -22.23 4.89 -11.86
CA VAL A 409 -22.90 4.83 -10.55
C VAL A 409 -22.83 6.15 -9.76
N ARG A 410 -22.07 7.14 -10.22
CA ARG A 410 -21.96 8.46 -9.56
C ARG A 410 -23.25 9.27 -9.55
N THR A 411 -24.14 8.99 -10.49
CA THR A 411 -25.44 9.67 -10.61
C THR A 411 -26.56 8.85 -9.99
N LYS A 412 -26.24 7.84 -9.18
CA LYS A 412 -27.19 6.90 -8.59
C LYS A 412 -27.17 6.99 -7.09
N SER A 413 -28.32 6.77 -6.46
CA SER A 413 -28.36 6.56 -5.00
C SER A 413 -27.79 5.19 -4.61
N ASP A 414 -27.44 5.03 -3.34
CA ASP A 414 -26.96 3.74 -2.82
C ASP A 414 -28.00 2.64 -3.08
N GLU A 415 -29.28 2.92 -2.89
CA GLU A 415 -30.39 1.98 -3.15
C GLU A 415 -30.40 1.52 -4.60
N GLU A 416 -30.26 2.42 -5.56
CA GLU A 416 -30.21 2.07 -6.99
C GLU A 416 -29.01 1.20 -7.34
N ILE A 417 -27.86 1.42 -6.68
CA ILE A 417 -26.64 0.61 -6.87
C ILE A 417 -26.84 -0.78 -6.27
N ILE A 418 -27.46 -0.88 -5.09
CA ILE A 418 -27.80 -2.16 -4.47
C ILE A 418 -28.85 -2.90 -5.30
N GLU A 419 -29.84 -2.23 -5.87
CA GLU A 419 -30.79 -2.85 -6.80
C GLU A 419 -30.11 -3.41 -8.05
N LEU A 420 -29.07 -2.74 -8.56
CA LEU A 420 -28.24 -3.27 -9.66
C LEU A 420 -27.49 -4.53 -9.21
N ALA A 421 -26.90 -4.52 -8.01
CA ALA A 421 -26.19 -5.66 -7.45
C ALA A 421 -27.12 -6.86 -7.21
N MET A 422 -28.31 -6.62 -6.65
CA MET A 422 -29.32 -7.65 -6.40
C MET A 422 -29.88 -8.22 -7.69
N ARG A 423 -30.09 -7.40 -8.73
CA ARG A 423 -30.43 -7.90 -10.08
C ARG A 423 -29.33 -8.77 -10.66
N CYS A 424 -28.06 -8.42 -10.46
CA CYS A 424 -26.94 -9.25 -10.87
C CYS A 424 -26.95 -10.59 -10.13
N LEU A 425 -27.00 -10.58 -8.79
CA LEU A 425 -27.01 -11.79 -7.96
C LEU A 425 -28.18 -12.73 -8.29
N ARG A 426 -29.40 -12.21 -8.42
CA ARG A 426 -30.59 -13.00 -8.82
C ARG A 426 -30.45 -13.66 -10.18
N ARG A 427 -29.67 -13.07 -11.10
CA ARG A 427 -29.39 -13.64 -12.42
C ARG A 427 -28.23 -14.62 -12.43
N LEU A 428 -27.31 -14.50 -11.48
CA LEU A 428 -26.22 -15.47 -11.26
C LEU A 428 -26.72 -16.72 -10.52
N PHE A 429 -27.75 -16.59 -9.69
CA PHE A 429 -28.34 -17.68 -8.92
C PHE A 429 -29.85 -17.80 -9.16
N PRO A 430 -30.30 -18.06 -10.40
CA PRO A 430 -31.73 -18.11 -10.73
C PRO A 430 -32.47 -19.31 -10.14
N GLU A 431 -31.74 -20.35 -9.73
CA GLU A 431 -32.25 -21.57 -9.11
C GLU A 431 -32.42 -21.43 -7.58
N GLU A 432 -31.86 -20.37 -6.99
CA GLU A 432 -31.84 -20.11 -5.56
C GLU A 432 -32.84 -18.99 -5.21
N GLU A 433 -33.45 -19.05 -4.03
CA GLU A 433 -34.18 -17.91 -3.49
C GLU A 433 -33.17 -16.91 -2.91
N VAL A 434 -32.83 -15.87 -3.68
CA VAL A 434 -31.88 -14.83 -3.26
C VAL A 434 -32.60 -13.78 -2.40
N PRO A 435 -32.40 -13.76 -1.06
CA PRO A 435 -33.09 -12.83 -0.18
C PRO A 435 -32.61 -11.39 -0.38
N ASP A 436 -33.43 -10.42 0.02
CA ASP A 436 -32.98 -9.03 0.14
C ASP A 436 -31.91 -8.91 1.25
N PRO A 437 -30.94 -7.99 1.10
CA PRO A 437 -29.91 -7.79 2.10
C PRO A 437 -30.50 -7.12 3.37
N GLU A 438 -30.06 -7.57 4.55
CA GLU A 438 -30.44 -6.99 5.84
C GLU A 438 -29.76 -5.64 6.08
N ASN A 439 -28.55 -5.49 5.54
CA ASN A 439 -27.72 -4.30 5.68
C ASN A 439 -26.71 -4.24 4.53
N TYR A 440 -26.26 -3.04 4.17
CA TYR A 440 -25.27 -2.85 3.12
C TYR A 440 -24.48 -1.55 3.31
N PHE A 441 -23.39 -1.42 2.55
CA PHE A 441 -22.81 -0.13 2.26
C PHE A 441 -22.39 -0.03 0.79
N VAL A 442 -22.33 1.20 0.30
CA VAL A 442 -21.66 1.60 -0.94
C VAL A 442 -20.57 2.60 -0.58
N THR A 443 -19.41 2.53 -1.23
CA THR A 443 -18.35 3.52 -1.06
C THR A 443 -18.43 4.62 -2.11
N HIS A 444 -17.98 5.82 -1.73
CA HIS A 444 -17.91 7.01 -2.58
C HIS A 444 -16.55 7.69 -2.46
N TRP A 445 -15.47 6.94 -2.69
CA TRP A 445 -14.09 7.45 -2.63
C TRP A 445 -13.82 8.60 -3.60
N TRP A 446 -14.58 8.70 -4.68
CA TRP A 446 -14.44 9.76 -5.68
C TRP A 446 -14.96 11.13 -5.20
N GLU A 447 -16.02 11.16 -4.37
CA GLU A 447 -16.58 12.40 -3.78
C GLU A 447 -15.79 12.88 -2.58
N ASP A 448 -14.94 12.00 -2.06
CA ASP A 448 -14.21 12.25 -0.84
C ASP A 448 -13.16 13.37 -1.04
N PRO A 449 -13.34 14.56 -0.42
CA PRO A 449 -12.48 15.71 -0.66
C PRO A 449 -11.06 15.51 -0.14
N CYS A 450 -10.85 14.52 0.74
CA CYS A 450 -9.55 14.18 1.30
C CYS A 450 -8.91 12.97 0.60
N SER A 451 -9.53 12.41 -0.45
CA SER A 451 -8.96 11.31 -1.25
C SER A 451 -9.15 11.53 -2.75
N GLY A 452 -10.39 11.56 -3.24
CA GLY A 452 -10.72 11.70 -4.66
C GLY A 452 -10.35 10.51 -5.56
N MET A 453 -9.86 9.42 -4.96
CA MET A 453 -9.27 8.29 -5.68
C MET A 453 -9.21 7.04 -4.81
N SER A 454 -8.95 5.90 -5.46
CA SER A 454 -8.60 4.63 -4.82
C SER A 454 -7.10 4.39 -4.86
N TYR A 455 -6.45 4.42 -6.02
CA TYR A 455 -5.01 4.18 -6.18
C TYR A 455 -4.48 4.70 -7.52
N SER A 456 -3.17 4.97 -7.63
CA SER A 456 -2.61 5.54 -8.86
C SER A 456 -2.43 4.52 -9.98
N TYR A 457 -2.28 5.00 -11.22
CA TYR A 457 -1.86 4.21 -12.37
C TYR A 457 -1.02 5.06 -13.32
N VAL A 458 -0.33 4.44 -14.27
CA VAL A 458 0.44 5.16 -15.29
C VAL A 458 -0.47 5.47 -16.47
N LYS A 459 -0.67 6.75 -16.79
CA LYS A 459 -1.49 7.16 -17.94
C LYS A 459 -0.75 6.99 -19.26
N VAL A 460 -1.49 6.91 -20.36
CA VAL A 460 -0.92 6.99 -21.73
C VAL A 460 0.04 8.18 -21.84
N GLY A 461 1.21 7.95 -22.44
CA GLY A 461 2.28 8.94 -22.58
C GLY A 461 3.10 9.23 -21.31
N SER A 462 2.88 8.49 -20.22
CA SER A 462 3.59 8.63 -18.94
C SER A 462 4.40 7.37 -18.61
N SER A 463 5.29 7.42 -17.61
CA SER A 463 6.16 6.28 -17.28
C SER A 463 6.23 6.00 -15.78
N GLY A 464 6.88 4.89 -15.41
CA GLY A 464 7.17 4.57 -14.01
C GLY A 464 8.07 5.60 -13.31
N GLU A 465 8.86 6.37 -14.05
CA GLU A 465 9.76 7.39 -13.50
C GLU A 465 9.00 8.55 -12.83
N ASP A 466 7.75 8.77 -13.20
CA ASP A 466 6.90 9.80 -12.59
C ASP A 466 6.67 9.54 -11.08
N TYR A 467 6.67 8.27 -10.64
CA TYR A 467 6.66 7.92 -9.21
C TYR A 467 7.93 8.41 -8.51
N ASP A 468 9.09 8.24 -9.15
CA ASP A 468 10.39 8.63 -8.60
C ASP A 468 10.52 10.16 -8.55
N VAL A 469 10.12 10.87 -9.61
CA VAL A 469 10.07 12.34 -9.65
C VAL A 469 9.15 12.87 -8.55
N LEU A 470 7.98 12.26 -8.35
CA LEU A 470 7.07 12.65 -7.29
C LEU A 470 7.67 12.41 -5.89
N ALA A 471 8.45 11.33 -5.72
CA ALA A 471 9.13 11.01 -4.47
C ALA A 471 10.31 11.92 -4.11
N ARG A 472 10.90 12.65 -5.07
CA ARG A 472 12.07 13.52 -4.82
C ARG A 472 11.75 14.60 -3.80
N GLU A 473 12.58 14.71 -2.78
CA GLU A 473 12.56 15.80 -1.80
C GLU A 473 13.00 17.15 -2.41
N LEU A 474 12.64 18.25 -1.76
CA LEU A 474 12.97 19.61 -2.15
C LEU A 474 13.68 20.33 -1.01
N GLU A 475 14.86 20.87 -1.33
CA GLU A 475 15.71 21.69 -0.45
C GLU A 475 15.99 21.07 0.92
N ASP A 476 15.95 19.73 1.04
CA ASP A 476 16.08 19.04 2.32
C ASP A 476 15.07 19.60 3.37
N LYS A 477 13.88 19.99 2.91
CA LYS A 477 12.82 20.62 3.72
C LYS A 477 11.48 19.93 3.52
N LEU A 478 11.15 19.66 2.27
CA LEU A 478 9.85 19.15 1.84
C LEU A 478 10.01 17.76 1.19
N TYR A 479 9.36 16.76 1.77
CA TYR A 479 9.46 15.36 1.38
C TYR A 479 8.09 14.83 0.95
N PHE A 480 8.08 13.75 0.17
CA PHE A 480 6.85 13.16 -0.38
C PHE A 480 6.81 11.65 -0.18
N ALA A 481 5.76 11.17 0.49
CA ALA A 481 5.47 9.75 0.64
C ALA A 481 4.02 9.45 0.21
N GLY A 482 3.70 8.18 0.07
CA GLY A 482 2.41 7.70 -0.41
C GLY A 482 2.58 6.61 -1.45
N GLU A 483 1.50 5.88 -1.76
CA GLU A 483 1.54 4.84 -2.79
C GLU A 483 1.94 5.41 -4.17
N ALA A 484 1.50 6.63 -4.48
CA ALA A 484 1.86 7.34 -5.71
C ALA A 484 3.33 7.83 -5.75
N THR A 485 4.13 7.56 -4.72
CA THR A 485 5.57 7.88 -4.69
C THR A 485 6.43 6.61 -4.58
N ASN A 486 5.84 5.43 -4.72
CA ASN A 486 6.56 4.15 -4.67
C ASN A 486 6.48 3.44 -6.02
N ARG A 487 7.54 3.56 -6.82
CA ARG A 487 7.60 2.94 -8.15
C ARG A 487 7.59 1.41 -8.12
N HIS A 488 8.23 0.81 -7.12
CA HIS A 488 8.39 -0.64 -7.03
C HIS A 488 7.09 -1.31 -6.59
N PHE A 489 6.35 -0.65 -5.71
CA PHE A 489 5.12 -1.17 -5.11
C PHE A 489 4.03 -0.09 -5.11
N PRO A 490 3.57 0.41 -6.26
CA PRO A 490 2.52 1.42 -6.31
C PRO A 490 1.20 0.85 -5.79
N GLN A 491 0.17 1.68 -5.62
CA GLN A 491 -1.22 1.33 -5.29
C GLN A 491 -1.48 0.76 -3.89
N THR A 492 -0.56 -0.03 -3.36
CA THR A 492 -0.80 -0.90 -2.21
C THR A 492 -0.62 -0.19 -0.86
N ILE A 493 -1.27 -0.73 0.17
CA ILE A 493 -0.99 -0.40 1.58
C ILE A 493 0.51 -0.55 1.87
N THR A 494 1.10 -1.66 1.41
CA THR A 494 2.53 -1.97 1.62
C THR A 494 3.43 -0.93 0.97
N GLY A 495 3.13 -0.53 -0.26
CA GLY A 495 3.83 0.54 -0.97
C GLY A 495 3.81 1.88 -0.24
N ALA A 496 2.62 2.29 0.21
CA ALA A 496 2.44 3.47 1.03
C ALA A 496 3.23 3.37 2.34
N TYR A 497 3.17 2.25 3.05
CA TYR A 497 3.94 2.00 4.27
C TYR A 497 5.46 2.14 4.04
N LEU A 498 5.99 1.46 3.02
CA LEU A 498 7.42 1.48 2.68
C LEU A 498 7.90 2.87 2.25
N SER A 499 7.08 3.64 1.53
CA SER A 499 7.41 5.03 1.19
C SER A 499 7.55 5.91 2.44
N GLY A 500 6.76 5.66 3.49
CA GLY A 500 6.89 6.35 4.77
C GLY A 500 8.20 6.00 5.50
N LEU A 501 8.58 4.72 5.50
CA LEU A 501 9.89 4.30 6.04
C LEU A 501 11.06 4.94 5.27
N ARG A 502 10.97 4.98 3.94
CA ARG A 502 11.97 5.61 3.07
C ARG A 502 12.17 7.09 3.43
N GLU A 503 11.09 7.86 3.51
CA GLU A 503 11.20 9.28 3.84
C GLU A 503 11.64 9.52 5.29
N ALA A 504 11.23 8.66 6.25
CA ALA A 504 11.77 8.72 7.61
C ALA A 504 13.29 8.50 7.63
N SER A 505 13.81 7.55 6.84
CA SER A 505 15.26 7.34 6.71
C SER A 505 15.96 8.57 6.14
N LYS A 506 15.39 9.22 5.11
CA LYS A 506 15.97 10.43 4.51
C LYS A 506 15.98 11.59 5.49
N ILE A 507 14.83 11.89 6.11
CA ILE A 507 14.67 12.97 7.09
C ILE A 507 15.61 12.79 8.29
N ALA A 508 15.83 11.54 8.72
CA ALA A 508 16.70 11.25 9.85
C ALA A 508 18.18 11.18 9.47
N THR A 509 18.56 11.26 8.19
CA THR A 509 19.97 11.27 7.78
C THR A 509 20.62 12.57 8.24
N LYS A 510 21.83 12.45 8.78
CA LYS A 510 22.60 13.59 9.27
C LYS A 510 23.39 14.19 8.11
N ASP A 511 23.36 15.51 7.98
CA ASP A 511 24.24 16.29 7.09
C ASP A 511 25.74 16.05 7.38
#